data_AF-A0A9W7GBC8-F1
#
_entry.id   AF-A0A9W7GBC8-F1
#
_cell.length_a   1.000
_cell.length_b   1.000
_cell.length_c   1.000
_cell.angle_alpha   90.00
_cell.angle_beta   90.00
_cell.angle_gamma   90.00
#
_symmetry.space_group_name_H-M   'P 1'
#
loop_
_entity.id
_entity.type
_entity.pdbx_description
1 polymer ?
#
loop_
_entity_poly.entity_id
_entity_poly.type
_entity_poly.pdbx_seq_one_letter_code
_entity_poly.pdbx_strand_id
1 'polypeptide(L)'
;MYAPLGKGLVVLSSFLVFLNGIIHVFHNVLNPWCSGQQTCIGPALRWNTGSTGFTSDSNADGWRTVLTTDLNTVLDVWSPILFGFILLSTSSARIRSSRPLIGSIAYSWTRMGTFLLIVALFGSFGYSGNFGIVTGMVCSGSAMYCFAVHFMGFVGGKRPCLNEEGEVSGTPLFDRIMSKRPGAFGSGVKMSQERKAAATSAAKPKRASAAPAKPSKSAYQGGKGPSNKSSVTGKQAYTTTQQFHARYR
;
A
#
# COMPACT_ATOMS: atom_id res chain seq x y z
N MET A 1 12.99 31.47 0.01
CA MET A 1 13.32 30.96 1.36
C MET A 1 12.37 29.86 1.87
N TYR A 2 11.07 29.87 1.53
CA TYR A 2 10.08 28.89 2.03
C TYR A 2 10.16 27.47 1.46
N ALA A 3 10.73 27.31 0.27
CA ALA A 3 10.83 26.03 -0.43
C ALA A 3 11.68 24.96 0.30
N PRO A 4 12.90 25.25 0.80
CA PRO A 4 13.69 24.25 1.53
C PRO A 4 13.00 23.78 2.81
N LEU A 5 12.37 24.68 3.56
CA LEU A 5 11.62 24.33 4.77
C LEU A 5 10.44 23.40 4.46
N GLY A 6 9.65 23.72 3.42
CA GLY A 6 8.55 22.86 3.00
C GLY A 6 8.99 21.47 2.55
N LYS A 7 10.11 21.37 1.83
CA LYS A 7 10.71 20.08 1.46
C LYS A 7 11.12 19.28 2.69
N GLY A 8 11.75 19.94 3.68
CA GLY A 8 12.13 19.31 4.95
C GLY A 8 10.94 18.77 5.73
N LEU A 9 9.86 19.55 5.86
CA LEU A 9 8.63 19.13 6.54
C LEU A 9 7.96 17.93 5.87
N VAL A 10 7.95 17.91 4.53
CA VAL A 10 7.43 16.77 3.75
C VAL A 10 8.26 15.51 3.99
N VAL A 11 9.59 15.61 3.96
CA VAL A 11 10.49 14.46 4.21
C VAL A 11 10.27 13.92 5.61
N LEU A 12 10.23 14.81 6.62
CA LEU A 12 9.97 14.43 8.01
C LEU A 12 8.62 13.73 8.15
N SER A 13 7.55 14.31 7.58
CA SER A 13 6.21 13.71 7.60
C SER A 13 6.20 12.34 6.92
N SER A 14 6.88 12.19 5.77
CA SER A 14 7.03 10.92 5.05
C SER A 14 7.63 9.83 5.92
N PHE A 15 8.70 10.18 6.64
CA PHE A 15 9.41 9.25 7.50
C PHE A 15 8.54 8.84 8.70
N LEU A 16 7.86 9.79 9.36
CA LEU A 16 6.99 9.51 10.49
C LEU A 16 5.81 8.61 10.11
N VAL A 17 5.16 8.86 8.96
CA VAL A 17 4.06 8.01 8.46
C VAL A 17 4.55 6.60 8.16
N PHE A 18 5.74 6.47 7.54
CA PHE A 18 6.31 5.16 7.28
C PHE A 18 6.61 4.39 8.57
N LEU A 19 7.22 5.04 9.57
CA LEU A 19 7.42 4.44 10.89
C LEU A 19 6.09 4.09 11.57
N ASN A 20 5.06 4.93 11.42
CA ASN A 20 3.74 4.68 11.98
C ASN A 20 3.15 3.39 11.44
N GLY A 21 3.27 3.15 10.12
CA GLY A 21 2.83 1.91 9.49
C GLY A 21 3.63 0.69 9.93
N ILE A 22 4.96 0.82 10.08
CA ILE A 22 5.79 -0.26 10.65
C ILE A 22 5.30 -0.59 12.06
N ILE A 23 5.20 0.41 12.95
CA ILE A 23 4.75 0.21 14.33
C ILE A 23 3.35 -0.41 14.35
N HIS A 24 2.44 0.02 13.47
CA HIS A 24 1.09 -0.53 13.39
C HIS A 24 1.13 -2.04 13.12
N VAL A 25 1.85 -2.44 12.07
CA VAL A 25 2.00 -3.85 11.68
C VAL A 25 2.65 -4.65 12.80
N PHE A 26 3.77 -4.18 13.34
CA PHE A 26 4.50 -4.92 14.38
C PHE A 26 3.71 -5.04 15.69
N HIS A 27 3.14 -3.95 16.21
CA HIS A 27 2.49 -3.98 17.52
C HIS A 27 1.06 -4.50 17.50
N ASN A 28 0.26 -4.10 16.52
CA ASN A 28 -1.17 -4.44 16.52
C ASN A 28 -1.46 -5.74 15.76
N VAL A 29 -0.56 -6.11 14.84
CA VAL A 29 -0.80 -7.27 13.98
C VAL A 29 0.13 -8.43 14.32
N LEU A 30 1.43 -8.18 14.47
CA LEU A 30 2.40 -9.26 14.69
C LEU A 30 2.57 -9.64 16.18
N ASN A 31 2.60 -8.69 17.10
CA ASN A 31 2.87 -8.93 18.53
C ASN A 31 1.79 -9.73 19.30
N PRO A 32 0.48 -9.62 19.02
CA PRO A 32 -0.53 -10.30 19.83
C PRO A 32 -0.58 -11.83 19.67
N TRP A 33 0.11 -12.40 18.67
CA TRP A 33 -0.16 -13.76 18.21
C TRP A 33 0.54 -14.85 19.02
N CYS A 34 1.64 -14.50 19.68
CA CYS A 34 2.43 -15.41 20.49
C CYS A 34 2.30 -15.07 21.98
N SER A 35 1.21 -15.53 22.59
CA SER A 35 1.03 -15.59 24.03
C SER A 35 0.86 -17.06 24.44
N GLY A 36 1.78 -17.61 25.25
CA GLY A 36 1.69 -18.98 25.78
C GLY A 36 2.97 -19.81 25.71
N GLN A 37 2.84 -21.13 25.92
CA GLN A 37 3.95 -22.11 25.98
C GLN A 37 4.44 -22.63 24.62
N GLN A 38 3.93 -22.12 23.51
CA GLN A 38 4.39 -22.55 22.18
C GLN A 38 5.70 -21.84 21.82
N THR A 39 6.60 -22.57 21.17
CA THR A 39 7.77 -21.98 20.52
C THR A 39 7.32 -21.16 19.32
N CYS A 40 7.69 -19.89 19.30
CA CYS A 40 7.40 -19.02 18.16
C CYS A 40 8.68 -18.64 17.41
N ILE A 41 8.59 -18.54 16.08
CA ILE A 41 9.63 -17.94 15.24
C ILE A 41 9.31 -16.45 15.12
N GLY A 42 9.91 -15.65 15.99
CA GLY A 42 9.54 -14.25 16.16
C GLY A 42 8.14 -14.08 16.77
N PRO A 43 7.53 -12.88 16.69
CA PRO A 43 6.25 -12.60 17.33
C PRO A 43 5.03 -13.18 16.59
N ALA A 44 5.16 -13.51 15.30
CA ALA A 44 4.02 -13.75 14.41
C ALA A 44 3.88 -15.17 13.84
N LEU A 45 4.82 -16.08 14.12
CA LEU A 45 4.75 -17.43 13.57
C LEU A 45 4.74 -18.47 14.70
N ARG A 46 3.66 -19.23 14.80
CA ARG A 46 3.57 -20.36 15.71
C ARG A 46 4.29 -21.54 15.09
N TRP A 47 5.25 -22.08 15.83
CA TRP A 47 5.95 -23.30 15.46
C TRP A 47 5.41 -24.46 16.30
N ASN A 48 4.85 -25.46 15.63
CA ASN A 48 4.30 -26.63 16.30
C ASN A 48 5.43 -27.45 16.92
N THR A 49 5.43 -27.53 18.24
CA THR A 49 6.28 -28.43 19.03
C THR A 49 5.42 -29.44 19.77
N GLY A 50 5.95 -30.66 19.95
CA GLY A 50 5.28 -31.71 20.72
C GLY A 50 4.29 -32.57 19.92
N SER A 51 3.12 -32.85 20.52
CA SER A 51 2.14 -33.84 20.03
C SER A 51 1.23 -33.36 18.90
N THR A 52 1.26 -32.07 18.56
CA THR A 52 0.57 -31.55 17.38
C THR A 52 1.32 -31.99 16.11
N GLY A 53 0.61 -32.59 15.16
CA GLY A 53 1.22 -33.06 13.91
C GLY A 53 1.89 -31.94 13.11
N PHE A 54 2.97 -32.27 12.41
CA PHE A 54 3.75 -31.33 11.57
C PHE A 54 2.89 -30.60 10.51
N THR A 55 1.82 -31.24 10.05
CA THR A 55 0.88 -30.69 9.06
C THR A 55 -0.31 -29.94 9.66
N SER A 56 -0.33 -29.75 10.99
CA SER A 56 -1.41 -29.02 11.68
C SER A 56 -1.38 -27.53 11.32
N ASP A 57 -2.54 -26.98 10.97
CA ASP A 57 -2.72 -25.60 10.50
C ASP A 57 -2.78 -24.59 11.66
N SER A 58 -1.67 -24.45 12.38
CA SER A 58 -1.62 -23.68 13.62
C SER A 58 -1.46 -22.17 13.43
N ASN A 59 -1.30 -21.73 12.18
CA ASN A 59 -1.18 -20.32 11.80
C ASN A 59 -2.45 -19.80 11.06
N ALA A 60 -3.49 -20.62 10.92
CA ALA A 60 -4.73 -20.28 10.21
C ALA A 60 -5.37 -18.97 10.70
N ASP A 61 -5.49 -18.79 12.01
CA ASP A 61 -6.25 -17.70 12.62
C ASP A 61 -5.49 -16.37 12.66
N GLY A 62 -4.16 -16.42 12.58
CA GLY A 62 -3.29 -15.24 12.58
C GLY A 62 -2.81 -14.92 11.17
N TRP A 63 -1.90 -15.73 10.64
CA TRP A 63 -1.11 -15.42 9.44
C TRP A 63 -1.97 -15.10 8.22
N ARG A 64 -3.11 -15.80 8.07
CA ARG A 64 -4.05 -15.53 6.98
C ARG A 64 -4.72 -14.17 7.09
N THR A 65 -4.77 -13.52 8.25
CA THR A 65 -5.33 -12.16 8.41
C THR A 65 -4.36 -11.05 7.98
N VAL A 66 -3.03 -11.30 8.07
CA VAL A 66 -1.99 -10.37 7.55
C VAL A 66 -1.82 -10.49 6.05
N LEU A 67 -1.76 -11.73 5.56
CA LEU A 67 -1.60 -12.07 4.15
C LEU A 67 -2.87 -12.74 3.63
N THR A 68 -3.99 -12.01 3.71
CA THR A 68 -5.27 -12.43 3.14
C THR A 68 -5.36 -12.02 1.67
N THR A 69 -6.15 -12.75 0.89
CA THR A 69 -6.58 -12.33 -0.45
C THR A 69 -7.75 -11.35 -0.41
N ASP A 70 -8.35 -11.11 0.76
CA ASP A 70 -9.35 -10.07 0.95
C ASP A 70 -8.69 -8.69 0.87
N LEU A 71 -8.99 -7.99 -0.22
CA LEU A 71 -8.41 -6.69 -0.51
C LEU A 71 -8.75 -5.65 0.58
N ASN A 72 -9.91 -5.74 1.23
CA ASN A 72 -10.30 -4.77 2.24
C ASN A 72 -9.37 -4.81 3.44
N THR A 73 -9.09 -6.02 3.95
CA THR A 73 -8.18 -6.23 5.07
C THR A 73 -6.73 -5.87 4.70
N VAL A 74 -6.27 -6.24 3.50
CA VAL A 74 -4.92 -5.88 3.04
C VAL A 74 -4.76 -4.37 2.96
N LEU A 75 -5.75 -3.67 2.37
CA LEU A 75 -5.70 -2.22 2.28
C LEU A 75 -5.75 -1.59 3.67
N ASP A 76 -6.57 -2.07 4.59
CA ASP A 76 -6.63 -1.50 5.94
C ASP A 76 -5.29 -1.63 6.68
N VAL A 77 -4.75 -2.86 6.77
CA VAL A 77 -3.51 -3.16 7.50
C VAL A 77 -2.29 -2.48 6.88
N TRP A 78 -2.20 -2.48 5.55
CA TRP A 78 -1.00 -2.02 4.85
C TRP A 78 -1.11 -0.57 4.35
N SER A 79 -2.28 0.06 4.40
CA SER A 79 -2.45 1.45 3.93
C SER A 79 -1.49 2.43 4.57
N PRO A 80 -1.17 2.40 5.88
CA PRO A 80 -0.25 3.38 6.47
C PRO A 80 1.15 3.27 5.87
N ILE A 81 1.62 2.03 5.62
CA ILE A 81 2.91 1.76 4.98
C ILE A 81 2.89 2.23 3.53
N LEU A 82 1.82 1.92 2.79
CA LEU A 82 1.69 2.34 1.38
C LEU A 82 1.66 3.86 1.27
N PHE A 83 0.92 4.56 2.13
CA PHE A 83 0.91 6.01 2.20
C PHE A 83 2.29 6.58 2.55
N GLY A 84 2.97 6.01 3.55
CA GLY A 84 4.33 6.39 3.91
C GLY A 84 5.31 6.23 2.74
N PHE A 85 5.22 5.13 1.98
CA PHE A 85 6.08 4.87 0.84
C PHE A 85 5.81 5.80 -0.35
N ILE A 86 4.53 6.08 -0.64
CA ILE A 86 4.14 7.07 -1.65
C ILE A 86 4.68 8.46 -1.25
N LEU A 87 4.49 8.86 0.01
CA LEU A 87 4.95 10.15 0.52
C LEU A 87 6.48 10.25 0.48
N LEU A 88 7.20 9.20 0.90
CA LEU A 88 8.66 9.14 0.80
C LEU A 88 9.14 9.21 -0.65
N SER A 89 8.43 8.57 -1.58
CA SER A 89 8.72 8.64 -3.02
C SER A 89 8.58 10.05 -3.58
N THR A 90 7.69 10.89 -3.02
CA THR A 90 7.58 12.31 -3.41
C THR A 90 8.82 13.14 -3.02
N SER A 91 9.61 12.66 -2.06
CA SER A 91 10.84 13.35 -1.65
C SER A 91 11.99 13.17 -2.66
N SER A 92 11.96 12.09 -3.45
CA SER A 92 12.99 11.81 -4.46
C SER A 92 12.69 12.51 -5.78
N ALA A 93 13.58 13.41 -6.22
CA ALA A 93 13.48 14.07 -7.52
C ALA A 93 13.45 13.07 -8.69
N ARG A 94 14.25 11.99 -8.61
CA ARG A 94 14.35 10.95 -9.65
C ARG A 94 13.06 10.12 -9.76
N ILE A 95 12.42 9.80 -8.64
CA ILE A 95 11.18 9.01 -8.67
C ILE A 95 10.03 9.89 -9.19
N ARG A 96 9.96 11.15 -8.76
CA ARG A 96 8.96 12.11 -9.28
C ARG A 96 9.03 12.29 -10.79
N SER A 97 10.23 12.41 -11.36
CA SER A 97 10.38 12.59 -12.81
C SER A 97 10.09 11.33 -13.61
N SER A 98 10.39 10.15 -13.06
CA SER A 98 10.19 8.87 -13.74
C SER A 98 8.80 8.27 -13.57
N ARG A 99 8.04 8.66 -12.54
CA ARG A 99 6.72 8.10 -12.22
C ARG A 99 5.63 9.19 -12.26
N PRO A 100 4.75 9.22 -13.28
CA PRO A 100 3.79 10.30 -13.46
C PRO A 100 2.77 10.42 -12.31
N LEU A 101 2.42 9.30 -11.67
CA LEU A 101 1.52 9.30 -10.52
C LEU A 101 2.12 10.07 -9.33
N ILE A 102 3.38 9.77 -8.97
CA ILE A 102 4.10 10.45 -7.88
C ILE A 102 4.35 11.93 -8.25
N GLY A 103 4.71 12.19 -9.51
CA GLY A 103 4.87 13.54 -10.03
C GLY A 103 3.59 14.38 -9.95
N SER A 104 2.41 13.77 -10.22
CA SER A 104 1.11 14.44 -10.17
C SER A 104 0.71 14.86 -8.75
N ILE A 105 0.98 14.01 -7.75
CA ILE A 105 0.75 14.29 -6.33
C ILE A 105 1.64 15.45 -5.88
N ALA A 106 2.93 15.37 -6.20
CA ALA A 106 3.92 16.37 -5.82
C ALA A 106 3.94 17.60 -6.76
N TYR A 107 2.97 17.77 -7.66
CA TYR A 107 3.05 18.80 -8.69
C TYR A 107 2.85 20.23 -8.16
N SER A 108 1.93 20.39 -7.19
CA SER A 108 1.61 21.67 -6.58
C SER A 108 1.57 21.55 -5.06
N TRP A 109 1.82 22.67 -4.37
CA TRP A 109 1.68 22.73 -2.91
C TRP A 109 0.28 22.36 -2.43
N THR A 110 -0.77 22.78 -3.14
CA THR A 110 -2.15 22.41 -2.82
C THR A 110 -2.39 20.92 -2.90
N ARG A 111 -1.97 20.27 -3.98
CA ARG A 111 -2.12 18.82 -4.15
C ARG A 111 -1.34 18.05 -3.09
N MET A 112 -0.12 18.51 -2.80
CA MET A 112 0.70 17.93 -1.74
C MET A 112 0.06 18.11 -0.35
N GLY A 113 -0.48 19.30 -0.06
CA GLY A 113 -1.21 19.57 1.18
C GLY A 113 -2.46 18.72 1.32
N THR A 114 -3.28 18.61 0.27
CA THR A 114 -4.45 17.72 0.25
C THR A 114 -4.04 16.27 0.46
N PHE A 115 -2.96 15.81 -0.19
CA PHE A 115 -2.47 14.46 -0.01
C PHE A 115 -1.99 14.21 1.43
N LEU A 116 -1.27 15.16 2.04
CA LEU A 116 -0.86 15.08 3.45
C LEU A 116 -2.07 15.01 4.41
N LEU A 117 -3.17 15.72 4.13
CA LEU A 117 -4.41 15.59 4.90
C LEU A 117 -5.04 14.21 4.74
N ILE A 118 -5.09 13.68 3.52
CA ILE A 118 -5.58 12.31 3.28
C ILE A 118 -4.72 11.31 4.07
N VAL A 119 -3.39 11.46 4.05
CA VAL A 119 -2.48 10.60 4.81
C VAL A 119 -2.67 10.76 6.33
N ALA A 120 -2.94 11.97 6.83
CA ALA A 120 -3.22 12.20 8.24
C ALA A 120 -4.50 11.45 8.68
N LEU A 121 -5.59 11.61 7.90
CA LEU A 121 -6.90 11.03 8.20
C LEU A 121 -6.93 9.50 8.03
N PHE A 122 -6.40 9.00 6.90
CA PHE A 122 -6.54 7.61 6.49
C PHE A 122 -5.26 6.78 6.67
N GLY A 123 -4.14 7.37 7.05
CA GLY A 123 -2.87 6.64 7.26
C GLY A 123 -2.22 6.88 8.62
N SER A 124 -2.75 7.80 9.44
CA SER A 124 -2.13 8.17 10.72
C SER A 124 -3.10 8.11 11.89
N PHE A 125 -4.16 8.94 11.94
CA PHE A 125 -5.00 9.07 13.14
C PHE A 125 -5.67 7.76 13.60
N GLY A 126 -6.05 6.89 12.66
CA GLY A 126 -6.66 5.60 12.98
C GLY A 126 -5.67 4.50 13.39
N TYR A 127 -4.35 4.73 13.29
CA TYR A 127 -3.33 3.70 13.38
C TYR A 127 -2.33 3.97 14.50
N SER A 128 -1.81 2.92 15.15
CA SER A 128 -0.76 2.98 16.20
C SER A 128 -1.02 3.90 17.40
N GLY A 129 -2.27 4.21 17.72
CA GLY A 129 -2.65 4.98 18.91
C GLY A 129 -2.03 6.38 18.97
N ASN A 130 -1.41 6.74 20.10
CA ASN A 130 -0.86 8.08 20.33
C ASN A 130 0.22 8.47 19.31
N PHE A 131 1.03 7.52 18.84
CA PHE A 131 2.06 7.80 17.83
C PHE A 131 1.44 8.20 16.48
N GLY A 132 0.35 7.54 16.09
CA GLY A 132 -0.41 7.92 14.90
C GLY A 132 -1.07 9.29 15.04
N ILE A 133 -1.54 9.65 16.24
CA ILE A 133 -2.07 10.99 16.51
C ILE A 133 -1.00 12.06 16.33
N VAL A 134 0.18 11.89 16.93
CA VAL A 134 1.31 12.83 16.77
C VAL A 134 1.72 12.93 15.30
N THR A 135 1.84 11.79 14.61
CA THR A 135 2.17 11.74 13.18
C THR A 135 1.12 12.46 12.33
N GLY A 136 -0.17 12.24 12.62
CA GLY A 136 -1.29 12.90 11.94
C GLY A 136 -1.30 14.42 12.17
N MET A 137 -0.95 14.88 13.38
CA MET A 137 -0.80 16.30 13.69
C MET A 137 0.36 16.93 12.90
N VAL A 138 1.50 16.25 12.80
CA VAL A 138 2.65 16.72 11.99
C VAL A 138 2.28 16.79 10.50
N CYS A 139 1.58 15.78 9.97
CA CYS A 139 1.10 15.80 8.59
C CYS A 139 0.09 16.92 8.35
N SER A 140 -0.83 17.15 9.27
CA SER A 140 -1.83 18.22 9.18
C SER A 140 -1.19 19.61 9.24
N GLY A 141 -0.23 19.81 10.15
CA GLY A 141 0.54 21.05 10.22
C GLY A 141 1.37 21.30 8.95
N SER A 142 1.98 20.25 8.40
CA SER A 142 2.70 20.32 7.12
C SER A 142 1.76 20.64 5.95
N ALA A 143 0.55 20.08 5.95
CA ALA A 143 -0.47 20.41 4.96
C ALA A 143 -0.90 21.88 5.04
N MET A 144 -1.15 22.39 6.26
CA MET A 144 -1.45 23.80 6.47
C MET A 144 -0.32 24.71 5.97
N TYR A 145 0.94 24.34 6.24
CA TYR A 145 2.09 25.06 5.69
C TYR A 145 2.10 25.03 4.15
N CYS A 146 1.84 23.90 3.51
CA CYS A 146 1.73 23.81 2.06
C CYS A 146 0.63 24.74 1.50
N PHE A 147 -0.55 24.78 2.14
CA PHE A 147 -1.60 25.71 1.75
C PHE A 147 -1.18 27.17 1.95
N ALA A 148 -0.58 27.51 3.09
CA ALA A 148 -0.08 28.86 3.36
C ALA A 148 0.94 29.30 2.29
N VAL A 149 1.90 28.45 1.93
CA VAL A 149 2.87 28.73 0.87
C VAL A 149 2.19 28.87 -0.50
N HIS A 150 1.14 28.11 -0.78
CA HIS A 150 0.37 28.27 -2.02
C HIS A 150 -0.30 29.65 -2.09
N PHE A 151 -0.97 30.07 -1.01
CA PHE A 151 -1.65 31.36 -0.95
C PHE A 151 -0.67 32.53 -0.96
N MET A 152 0.46 32.42 -0.24
CA MET A 152 1.52 33.43 -0.25
C MET A 152 2.28 33.47 -1.59
N GLY A 153 2.42 32.33 -2.27
CA GLY A 153 3.16 32.17 -3.53
C GLY A 153 2.41 32.64 -4.78
N PHE A 154 1.15 33.07 -4.65
CA PHE A 154 0.38 33.66 -5.76
C PHE A 154 0.97 34.98 -6.29
N VAL A 155 1.98 35.54 -5.61
CA VAL A 155 2.73 36.72 -6.07
C VAL A 155 3.89 36.35 -7.02
N GLY A 156 4.22 35.06 -7.25
CA GLY A 156 5.44 34.71 -8.02
C GLY A 156 5.49 33.39 -8.80
N GLY A 157 4.40 32.61 -8.93
CA GLY A 157 4.25 31.56 -9.96
C GLY A 157 5.20 30.35 -9.97
N LYS A 158 6.25 30.28 -9.15
CA LYS A 158 7.22 29.17 -9.19
C LYS A 158 6.68 27.91 -8.50
N ARG A 159 6.69 26.79 -9.23
CA ARG A 159 6.26 25.47 -8.74
C ARG A 159 7.34 24.89 -7.83
N PRO A 160 6.99 24.36 -6.65
CA PRO A 160 7.96 23.96 -5.63
C PRO A 160 8.84 22.75 -5.93
N CYS A 161 8.44 21.99 -6.94
CA CYS A 161 8.97 20.66 -7.19
C CYS A 161 9.84 20.59 -8.45
N LEU A 162 9.82 21.64 -9.27
CA LEU A 162 10.78 21.83 -10.35
C LEU A 162 12.02 22.47 -9.72
N ASN A 163 13.10 21.70 -9.62
CA ASN A 163 14.41 22.31 -9.38
C ASN A 163 14.71 23.16 -10.63
N GLU A 164 15.06 24.44 -10.46
CA GLU A 164 15.39 25.34 -11.57
C GLU A 164 16.66 24.90 -12.34
N GLU A 165 17.44 23.96 -11.79
CA GLU A 165 18.74 23.57 -12.35
C GLU A 165 18.67 22.50 -13.45
N GLY A 166 17.49 22.27 -14.02
CA GLY A 166 17.30 21.29 -15.07
C GLY A 166 16.16 21.67 -15.97
N GLU A 167 16.25 22.82 -16.62
CA GLU A 167 15.53 23.08 -17.86
C GLU A 167 16.03 22.10 -18.93
N VAL A 168 15.64 20.82 -18.79
CA VAL A 168 15.49 19.98 -19.96
C VAL A 168 14.32 20.62 -20.70
N SER A 169 14.66 21.44 -21.69
CA SER A 169 13.81 21.99 -22.74
C SER A 169 13.12 20.84 -23.49
N GLY A 170 12.22 20.17 -22.78
CA GLY A 170 11.40 19.07 -23.22
C GLY A 170 10.02 19.39 -22.71
N THR A 171 9.26 20.10 -23.54
CA THR A 171 7.81 20.21 -23.41
C THR A 171 7.25 18.84 -23.03
N PRO A 172 6.36 18.76 -22.03
CA PRO A 172 5.83 17.47 -21.57
C PRO A 172 5.31 16.70 -22.79
N LEU A 173 5.60 15.40 -22.86
CA LEU A 173 5.22 14.54 -24.00
C LEU A 173 3.75 14.72 -24.39
N PHE A 174 2.89 15.05 -23.43
CA PHE A 174 1.48 15.39 -23.63
C PHE A 174 1.27 16.65 -24.49
N ASP A 175 2.05 17.71 -24.27
CA ASP A 175 2.06 18.89 -25.15
C ASP A 175 2.65 18.56 -26.52
N ARG A 176 3.63 17.64 -26.59
CA ARG A 176 4.17 17.16 -27.87
C ARG A 176 3.15 16.33 -28.67
N ILE A 177 2.29 15.56 -28.00
CA ILE A 177 1.21 14.77 -28.64
C ILE A 177 0.07 15.69 -29.07
N MET A 178 -0.26 16.71 -28.27
CA MET A 178 -1.30 17.70 -28.61
C MET A 178 -0.83 18.71 -29.67
N SER A 179 0.44 19.07 -29.68
CA SER A 179 1.05 19.99 -30.67
C SER A 179 1.24 19.35 -32.05
N LYS A 180 1.26 18.01 -32.15
CA LYS A 180 1.42 17.29 -33.42
C LYS A 180 0.11 16.98 -34.16
N ARG A 181 -0.94 17.78 -33.95
CA ARG A 181 -2.05 17.90 -34.93
C ARG A 181 -1.90 19.21 -35.72
N PRO A 182 -0.98 19.29 -36.70
CA PRO A 182 -1.17 20.25 -37.77
C PRO A 182 -2.44 19.86 -38.51
N GLY A 183 -3.29 20.85 -38.79
CA GLY A 183 -4.48 20.67 -39.59
C GLY A 183 -4.14 20.00 -40.92
N ALA A 184 -4.46 18.71 -41.03
CA ALA A 184 -4.55 18.01 -42.31
C ALA A 184 -6.04 17.93 -42.69
N PHE A 185 -6.60 19.09 -43.00
CA PHE A 185 -7.77 19.20 -43.88
C PHE A 185 -7.31 19.96 -45.13
N GLY A 186 -6.46 19.29 -45.90
CA GLY A 186 -5.92 19.76 -47.17
C GLY A 186 -5.93 18.59 -48.15
N SER A 187 -6.95 18.59 -49.00
CA SER A 187 -7.20 17.66 -50.10
C SER A 187 -5.97 17.52 -51.02
N GLY A 188 -5.59 16.30 -51.42
CA GLY A 188 -4.47 16.14 -52.37
C GLY A 188 -3.94 14.72 -52.55
N VAL A 189 -4.65 13.95 -53.38
CA VAL A 189 -4.23 12.77 -54.16
C VAL A 189 -2.71 12.59 -54.35
N LYS A 190 -2.17 11.39 -54.05
CA LYS A 190 -1.55 10.51 -55.07
C LYS A 190 -1.20 9.12 -54.53
N MET A 191 -1.75 8.16 -55.26
CA MET A 191 -1.63 6.71 -55.15
C MET A 191 -0.35 6.27 -55.89
N SER A 192 0.51 5.50 -55.24
CA SER A 192 1.52 4.60 -55.84
C SER A 192 2.00 3.68 -54.72
N GLN A 193 1.45 2.49 -54.53
CA GLN A 193 1.71 1.28 -55.30
C GLN A 193 3.21 0.99 -55.45
N GLU A 194 3.80 0.33 -54.45
CA GLU A 194 4.75 -0.74 -54.74
C GLU A 194 4.72 -1.81 -53.64
N ARG A 195 4.26 -2.99 -54.05
CA ARG A 195 4.35 -4.25 -53.31
C ARG A 195 5.76 -4.81 -53.53
N LYS A 196 6.28 -5.49 -52.50
CA LYS A 196 6.98 -6.80 -52.49
C LYS A 196 8.03 -6.77 -51.39
N ALA A 197 8.42 -7.85 -50.72
CA ALA A 197 7.90 -9.18 -50.46
C ALA A 197 8.98 -9.77 -49.53
N ALA A 198 8.61 -10.37 -48.39
CA ALA A 198 9.42 -11.40 -47.76
C ALA A 198 8.61 -12.08 -46.65
N ALA A 199 8.06 -13.23 -47.01
CA ALA A 199 7.50 -14.21 -46.11
C ALA A 199 8.61 -15.11 -45.56
N THR A 200 8.58 -15.40 -44.27
CA THR A 200 9.11 -16.64 -43.68
C THR A 200 8.44 -16.79 -42.30
N SER A 201 7.37 -17.58 -42.18
CA SER A 201 7.40 -19.03 -41.92
C SER A 201 8.07 -19.38 -40.59
N ALA A 202 7.28 -19.49 -39.52
CA ALA A 202 7.61 -20.36 -38.39
C ALA A 202 6.31 -20.98 -37.83
N ALA A 203 6.25 -22.31 -37.94
CA ALA A 203 5.12 -23.15 -37.61
C ALA A 203 5.29 -23.80 -36.23
N LYS A 204 4.17 -23.85 -35.47
CA LYS A 204 3.74 -24.86 -34.46
C LYS A 204 4.66 -25.10 -33.22
N PRO A 205 4.16 -25.67 -32.07
CA PRO A 205 3.05 -26.63 -31.97
C PRO A 205 1.99 -26.42 -30.86
N LYS A 206 0.88 -27.14 -31.04
CA LYS A 206 -0.14 -27.51 -30.04
C LYS A 206 0.53 -28.04 -28.77
N ARG A 207 0.10 -27.58 -27.60
CA ARG A 207 0.34 -28.28 -26.33
C ARG A 207 -1.00 -28.75 -25.74
N ALA A 208 -1.02 -30.04 -25.43
CA ALA A 208 -2.17 -30.82 -25.05
C ALA A 208 -2.76 -30.42 -23.70
N SER A 209 -4.10 -30.39 -23.65
CA SER A 209 -4.90 -30.46 -22.43
C SER A 209 -4.75 -31.86 -21.83
N ALA A 210 -4.12 -31.95 -20.66
CA ALA A 210 -4.14 -33.14 -19.82
C ALA A 210 -4.90 -32.81 -18.53
N ALA A 211 -6.10 -33.35 -18.40
CA ALA A 211 -6.71 -33.62 -17.09
C ALA A 211 -6.02 -34.86 -16.49
N PRO A 212 -5.85 -34.92 -15.16
CA PRO A 212 -6.49 -36.05 -14.49
C PRO A 212 -6.96 -35.80 -13.04
N ALA A 213 -7.86 -36.70 -12.65
CA ALA A 213 -8.03 -37.32 -11.34
C ALA A 213 -8.82 -36.58 -10.23
N LYS A 214 -10.05 -37.06 -10.04
CA LYS A 214 -10.75 -37.12 -8.75
C LYS A 214 -9.99 -38.04 -7.77
N PRO A 215 -9.88 -37.69 -6.48
CA PRO A 215 -9.96 -38.65 -5.37
C PRO A 215 -11.37 -38.54 -4.76
N SER A 216 -12.18 -39.60 -4.86
CA SER A 216 -12.30 -40.66 -3.87
C SER A 216 -12.85 -40.17 -2.53
N LYS A 217 -14.10 -40.56 -2.27
CA LYS A 217 -14.77 -40.51 -0.99
C LYS A 217 -14.02 -41.42 -0.01
N SER A 218 -13.60 -40.92 1.15
CA SER A 218 -13.52 -41.78 2.34
C SER A 218 -14.38 -41.15 3.44
N ALA A 219 -15.40 -41.92 3.81
CA ALA A 219 -16.13 -41.75 5.04
C ALA A 219 -15.18 -42.08 6.19
N TYR A 220 -15.03 -41.17 7.15
CA TYR A 220 -14.61 -41.56 8.49
C TYR A 220 -15.81 -41.48 9.41
N GLN A 221 -16.23 -42.67 9.83
CA GLN A 221 -17.23 -42.92 10.85
C GLN A 221 -16.79 -42.36 12.20
N GLY A 222 -17.79 -42.07 13.02
CA GLY A 222 -17.64 -41.37 14.29
C GLY A 222 -16.83 -42.11 15.36
N GLY A 223 -16.28 -41.28 16.25
CA GLY A 223 -15.94 -41.64 17.61
C GLY A 223 -16.74 -40.75 18.55
N LYS A 224 -17.77 -41.30 19.19
CA LYS A 224 -18.43 -40.71 20.35
C LYS A 224 -17.56 -40.96 21.60
N GLY A 225 -17.33 -39.91 22.37
CA GLY A 225 -17.19 -39.96 23.84
C GLY A 225 -15.82 -39.57 24.41
N PRO A 226 -15.71 -39.33 25.74
CA PRO A 226 -16.73 -38.96 26.72
C PRO A 226 -16.56 -37.51 27.23
N SER A 227 -17.62 -37.03 27.89
CA SER A 227 -17.60 -35.78 28.65
C SER A 227 -16.55 -35.82 29.74
N ASN A 228 -15.71 -34.78 29.83
CA ASN A 228 -15.00 -34.48 31.07
C ASN A 228 -15.57 -33.18 31.65
N LYS A 229 -16.40 -33.36 32.68
CA LYS A 229 -16.78 -32.31 33.62
C LYS A 229 -15.54 -32.00 34.45
N SER A 230 -14.96 -30.82 34.25
CA SER A 230 -14.04 -30.24 35.22
C SER A 230 -14.55 -28.85 35.56
N SER A 231 -15.33 -28.81 36.63
CA SER A 231 -15.62 -27.61 37.39
C SER A 231 -14.32 -27.01 37.90
N VAL A 232 -13.94 -25.85 37.38
CA VAL A 232 -13.02 -24.95 38.09
C VAL A 232 -13.69 -23.59 38.19
N THR A 233 -14.43 -23.43 39.28
CA THR A 233 -14.82 -22.14 39.84
C THR A 233 -13.57 -21.38 40.25
N GLY A 234 -13.08 -20.55 39.34
CA GLY A 234 -12.08 -19.52 39.62
C GLY A 234 -12.62 -18.18 39.17
N LYS A 235 -13.31 -17.46 40.06
CA LYS A 235 -13.61 -16.03 39.88
C LYS A 235 -12.27 -15.29 39.84
N GLN A 236 -11.78 -14.97 38.64
CA GLN A 236 -10.85 -13.87 38.45
C GLN A 236 -11.55 -12.81 37.60
N ALA A 237 -11.96 -11.75 38.28
CA ALA A 237 -12.42 -10.52 37.66
C ALA A 237 -11.22 -9.88 36.96
N TYR A 238 -11.06 -10.16 35.66
CA TYR A 238 -10.32 -9.29 34.76
C TYR A 238 -11.32 -8.46 33.97
N THR A 239 -11.48 -7.26 34.48
CA THR A 239 -12.25 -6.15 33.96
C THR A 239 -11.75 -5.79 32.55
N THR A 240 -12.60 -6.01 31.55
CA THR A 240 -12.81 -5.12 30.39
C THR A 240 -11.63 -4.86 29.46
N THR A 241 -11.36 -5.77 28.50
CA THR A 241 -10.95 -5.37 27.12
C THR A 241 -11.25 -6.47 26.08
N GLN A 242 -12.46 -7.04 26.03
CA GLN A 242 -12.90 -7.93 24.94
C GLN A 242 -14.21 -7.46 24.32
N GLN A 243 -14.20 -6.30 23.65
CA GLN A 243 -15.38 -5.83 22.93
C GLN A 243 -15.12 -5.17 21.57
N PHE A 244 -13.95 -5.38 20.96
CA PHE A 244 -13.63 -4.76 19.66
C PHE A 244 -13.55 -5.70 18.44
N HIS A 245 -13.79 -7.01 18.59
CA HIS A 245 -13.73 -7.95 17.45
C HIS A 245 -15.08 -8.45 16.91
N ALA A 246 -16.21 -7.94 17.39
CA ALA A 246 -17.54 -8.38 16.93
C ALA A 246 -18.16 -7.53 15.79
N ARG A 247 -17.42 -6.59 15.18
CA ARG A 247 -18.00 -5.64 14.21
C ARG A 247 -17.54 -5.76 12.74
N TYR A 248 -16.78 -6.79 12.39
CA TYR A 248 -16.44 -7.07 11.00
C TYR A 248 -16.77 -8.52 10.65
N ARG A 249 -18.06 -8.79 10.47
CA ARG A 249 -18.61 -9.91 9.69
C ARG A 249 -19.82 -9.42 8.93
#